data_AF-A0A537HKN9-F1
#
_entry.id   AF-A0A537HKN9-F1
#
_cell.length_a   1.000
_cell.length_b   1.000
_cell.length_c   1.000
_cell.angle_alpha   90.00
_cell.angle_beta   90.00
_cell.angle_gamma   90.00
#
_symmetry.space_group_name_H-M   'P 1'
#
loop_
_entity.id
_entity.type
_entity.pdbx_description
1 polymer ?
#
loop_
_entity_poly.entity_id
_entity_poly.type
_entity_poly.pdbx_seq_one_letter_code
_entity_poly.pdbx_strand_id
1 'polypeptide(L)'
;MQPITYSVSKGLRAGAIAGFVGSIVLGIFGEIGAVAMNQELYYTTVARRMGFGDSSVLGGWTLHFIVGIVAGSIFIGATAAIRRFSLTTTKKAIWVGMLGGIAIWIAVYVPVTGILVPEDLTNTTFAGGSLVLHVLYGVVTAIVSLSILRRTVRTKTTV
;
A
#
# COMPACT_ATOMS: atom_id res chain seq x y z
N MET A 1 21.99 -17.47 -5.34
CA MET A 1 21.19 -16.44 -6.05
C MET A 1 21.87 -15.09 -5.85
N GLN A 2 22.24 -14.38 -6.92
CA GLN A 2 22.85 -13.06 -6.77
C GLN A 2 21.84 -12.05 -6.20
N PRO A 3 22.27 -11.16 -5.27
CA PRO A 3 21.40 -10.12 -4.73
C PRO A 3 20.98 -9.16 -5.83
N ILE A 4 19.67 -8.94 -5.97
CA ILE A 4 19.11 -7.98 -6.91
C ILE A 4 19.48 -6.57 -6.42
N THR A 5 20.26 -5.86 -7.23
CA THR A 5 20.53 -4.43 -7.05
C THR A 5 19.70 -3.63 -8.05
N TYR A 6 19.03 -2.59 -7.59
CA TYR A 6 18.24 -1.69 -8.42
C TYR A 6 18.44 -0.24 -7.93
N SER A 7 18.37 0.71 -8.86
CA SER A 7 18.47 2.13 -8.54
C SER A 7 17.17 2.63 -7.88
N VAL A 8 17.26 3.75 -7.16
CA VAL A 8 16.11 4.43 -6.56
C VAL A 8 15.03 4.72 -7.60
N SER A 9 15.40 5.28 -8.76
CA SER A 9 14.44 5.56 -9.85
C SER A 9 13.68 4.31 -10.32
N LYS A 10 14.38 3.16 -10.43
CA LYS A 10 13.74 1.89 -10.79
C LYS A 10 12.83 1.38 -9.66
N GLY A 11 13.24 1.56 -8.40
CA GLY A 11 12.44 1.27 -7.22
C GLY A 11 11.15 2.10 -7.17
N LEU A 12 11.24 3.42 -7.38
CA LEU A 12 10.10 4.33 -7.41
C LEU A 12 9.07 3.92 -8.48
N ARG A 13 9.53 3.59 -9.70
CA ARG A 13 8.63 3.14 -10.79
C ARG A 13 7.97 1.81 -10.50
N ALA A 14 8.76 0.82 -10.06
CA ALA A 14 8.21 -0.49 -9.69
C ALA A 14 7.21 -0.37 -8.54
N GLY A 15 7.53 0.47 -7.56
CA GLY A 15 6.68 0.75 -6.40
C GLY A 15 5.39 1.48 -6.74
N ALA A 16 5.39 2.40 -7.71
CA ALA A 16 4.16 3.06 -8.17
C ALA A 16 3.16 2.03 -8.75
N ILE A 17 3.64 1.15 -9.64
CA ILE A 17 2.82 0.09 -10.24
C ILE A 17 2.35 -0.89 -9.17
N ALA A 18 3.27 -1.36 -8.33
CA ALA A 18 2.97 -2.33 -7.30
C ALA A 18 2.06 -1.75 -6.20
N GLY A 19 2.20 -0.47 -5.88
CA GLY A 19 1.36 0.25 -4.93
C GLY A 19 -0.07 0.42 -5.44
N PHE A 20 -0.25 0.66 -6.74
CA PHE A 20 -1.58 0.60 -7.35
C PHE A 20 -2.22 -0.78 -7.20
N VAL A 21 -1.47 -1.85 -7.52
CA VAL A 21 -1.95 -3.24 -7.34
C VAL A 21 -2.27 -3.54 -5.86
N GLY A 22 -1.39 -3.11 -4.95
CA GLY A 22 -1.60 -3.22 -3.51
C GLY A 22 -2.87 -2.51 -3.06
N SER A 23 -3.14 -1.31 -3.57
CA SER A 23 -4.37 -0.56 -3.26
C SER A 23 -5.62 -1.20 -3.81
N ILE A 24 -5.57 -1.84 -4.99
CA ILE A 24 -6.71 -2.65 -5.48
C ILE A 24 -7.00 -3.78 -4.50
N VAL A 25 -5.97 -4.56 -4.13
CA VAL A 25 -6.15 -5.70 -3.22
C VAL A 25 -6.69 -5.22 -1.87
N LEU A 26 -6.08 -4.21 -1.27
CA LEU A 26 -6.56 -3.61 -0.02
C LEU A 26 -8.00 -3.12 -0.17
N GLY A 27 -8.31 -2.40 -1.25
CA GLY A 27 -9.63 -1.83 -1.51
C GLY A 27 -10.72 -2.90 -1.58
N ILE A 28 -10.47 -4.01 -2.27
CA ILE A 28 -11.40 -5.14 -2.37
C ILE A 28 -11.65 -5.77 -0.99
N PHE A 29 -10.59 -6.05 -0.22
CA PHE A 29 -10.76 -6.62 1.11
C PHE A 29 -11.39 -5.63 2.10
N GLY A 30 -11.12 -4.32 1.93
CA GLY A 30 -11.77 -3.25 2.67
C GLY A 30 -13.28 -3.18 2.39
N GLU A 31 -13.68 -3.30 1.13
CA GLU A 31 -15.09 -3.38 0.72
C GLU A 31 -15.79 -4.58 1.37
N ILE A 32 -15.19 -5.77 1.28
CA ILE A 32 -15.73 -6.98 1.91
C ILE A 32 -15.89 -6.78 3.43
N GLY A 33 -14.91 -6.17 4.09
CA GLY A 33 -14.97 -5.86 5.51
C GLY A 33 -16.09 -4.88 5.85
N ALA A 34 -16.22 -3.79 5.08
CA ALA A 34 -17.27 -2.78 5.26
C ALA A 34 -18.67 -3.39 5.09
N VAL A 35 -18.88 -4.22 4.06
CA VAL A 35 -20.12 -4.96 3.84
C VAL A 35 -20.42 -5.90 5.00
N ALA A 36 -19.44 -6.68 5.45
CA ALA A 36 -19.61 -7.63 6.56
C ALA A 36 -19.96 -6.94 7.89
N MET A 37 -19.50 -5.69 8.07
CA MET A 37 -19.79 -4.89 9.26
C MET A 37 -21.01 -3.98 9.10
N ASN A 38 -21.65 -3.97 7.92
CA ASN A 38 -22.74 -3.06 7.55
C ASN A 38 -22.36 -1.57 7.75
N GLN A 39 -21.19 -1.17 7.23
CA GLN A 39 -20.60 0.16 7.39
C GLN A 39 -20.31 0.81 6.04
N GLU A 40 -20.23 2.14 6.01
CA GLU A 40 -19.66 2.85 4.86
C GLU A 40 -18.16 2.53 4.76
N LEU A 41 -17.69 2.40 3.53
CA LEU A 41 -16.30 2.19 3.22
C LEU A 41 -15.43 3.37 3.67
N TYR A 42 -14.34 3.08 4.39
CA TYR A 42 -13.49 4.08 5.03
C TYR A 42 -13.12 5.27 4.15
N TYR A 43 -12.58 5.03 2.94
CA TYR A 43 -12.13 6.12 2.08
C TYR A 43 -13.30 6.90 1.43
N THR A 44 -14.50 6.32 1.36
CA THR A 44 -15.73 7.05 1.02
C THR A 44 -16.11 8.00 2.16
N THR A 45 -16.05 7.55 3.42
CA THR A 45 -16.27 8.41 4.60
C THR A 45 -15.27 9.56 4.64
N VAL A 46 -14.00 9.28 4.39
CA VAL A 46 -12.95 10.30 4.30
C VAL A 46 -13.25 11.31 3.18
N ALA A 47 -13.59 10.85 1.97
CA ALA A 47 -13.92 11.75 0.86
C ALA A 47 -15.14 12.62 1.16
N ARG A 48 -16.16 12.07 1.81
CA ARG A 48 -17.34 12.84 2.25
C ARG A 48 -16.96 13.95 3.21
N ARG A 49 -16.08 13.64 4.17
CA ARG A 49 -15.54 14.61 5.14
C ARG A 49 -14.67 15.68 4.51
N MET A 50 -14.02 15.36 3.39
CA MET A 50 -13.30 16.33 2.56
C MET A 50 -14.21 17.16 1.64
N GLY A 51 -15.53 16.98 1.69
CA GLY A 51 -16.49 17.81 0.93
C GLY A 51 -16.81 17.30 -0.47
N PHE A 52 -16.53 16.04 -0.79
CA PHE A 52 -16.81 15.48 -2.13
C PHE A 52 -18.31 15.25 -2.42
N GLY A 53 -19.19 15.41 -1.42
CA GLY A 53 -20.64 15.32 -1.59
C GLY A 53 -21.09 14.01 -2.24
N ASP A 54 -21.91 14.09 -3.28
CA ASP A 54 -22.42 12.91 -4.01
C ASP A 54 -21.33 12.14 -4.74
N SER A 55 -20.17 12.76 -4.97
CA SER A 55 -19.02 12.12 -5.61
C SER A 55 -18.11 11.38 -4.63
N SER A 56 -18.51 11.22 -3.35
CA SER A 56 -17.64 10.65 -2.30
C SER A 56 -17.18 9.22 -2.59
N VAL A 57 -17.99 8.39 -3.24
CA VAL A 57 -17.59 7.02 -3.61
C VAL A 57 -16.43 7.05 -4.62
N LEU A 58 -16.62 7.77 -5.73
CA LEU A 58 -15.59 7.90 -6.77
C LEU A 58 -14.36 8.65 -6.24
N GLY A 59 -14.57 9.71 -5.46
CA GLY A 59 -13.51 10.50 -4.83
C GLY A 59 -12.68 9.67 -3.86
N GLY A 60 -13.33 8.87 -3.01
CA GLY A 60 -12.67 7.97 -2.06
C GLY A 60 -11.79 6.95 -2.74
N TRP A 61 -12.31 6.26 -3.76
CA TRP A 61 -11.51 5.31 -4.56
C TRP A 61 -10.34 5.99 -5.27
N THR A 62 -10.57 7.17 -5.84
CA THR A 62 -9.52 7.95 -6.52
C THR A 62 -8.39 8.32 -5.56
N LEU A 63 -8.73 8.85 -4.37
CA LEU A 63 -7.76 9.19 -3.33
C LEU A 63 -7.02 7.94 -2.85
N HIS A 64 -7.71 6.83 -2.63
CA HIS A 64 -7.12 5.56 -2.21
C HIS A 64 -6.07 5.05 -3.21
N PHE A 65 -6.35 5.15 -4.51
CA PHE A 65 -5.38 4.78 -5.54
C PHE A 65 -4.19 5.74 -5.60
N ILE A 66 -4.41 7.05 -5.52
CA ILE A 66 -3.33 8.05 -5.52
C ILE A 66 -2.39 7.82 -4.34
N VAL A 67 -2.94 7.70 -3.13
CA VAL A 67 -2.17 7.42 -1.91
C VAL A 67 -1.42 6.10 -2.06
N GLY A 68 -2.08 5.07 -2.58
CA GLY A 68 -1.47 3.77 -2.90
C GLY A 68 -0.25 3.84 -3.80
N ILE A 69 -0.35 4.60 -4.90
CA ILE A 69 0.74 4.80 -5.86
C ILE A 69 1.90 5.54 -5.21
N VAL A 70 1.61 6.63 -4.50
CA VAL A 70 2.63 7.47 -3.86
C VAL A 70 3.34 6.69 -2.75
N ALA A 71 2.59 6.07 -1.84
CA ALA A 71 3.13 5.28 -0.74
C ALA A 71 3.97 4.11 -1.26
N GLY A 72 3.48 3.39 -2.27
CA GLY A 72 4.18 2.26 -2.86
C GLY A 72 5.47 2.69 -3.56
N SER A 73 5.42 3.82 -4.29
CA SER A 73 6.59 4.40 -4.93
C SER A 73 7.67 4.73 -3.90
N ILE A 74 7.33 5.54 -2.88
CA ILE A 74 8.27 5.96 -1.82
C ILE A 74 8.82 4.74 -1.07
N PHE A 75 7.95 3.81 -0.67
CA PHE A 75 8.34 2.60 0.04
C PHE A 75 9.40 1.82 -0.73
N ILE A 76 9.15 1.48 -1.99
CA ILE A 76 10.07 0.66 -2.77
C ILE A 76 11.30 1.47 -3.21
N GLY A 77 11.17 2.76 -3.46
CA GLY A 77 12.31 3.67 -3.64
C GLY A 77 13.24 3.67 -2.42
N ALA A 78 12.69 3.72 -1.21
CA ALA A 78 13.44 3.68 0.04
C ALA A 78 14.17 2.35 0.23
N THR A 79 13.56 1.22 -0.16
CA THR A 79 14.25 -0.09 -0.13
C THR A 79 15.48 -0.15 -1.06
N ALA A 80 15.49 0.65 -2.14
CA ALA A 80 16.64 0.77 -3.02
C ALA A 80 17.77 1.60 -2.38
N ALA A 81 17.41 2.68 -1.67
CA ALA A 81 18.36 3.56 -1.00
C ALA A 81 19.01 2.89 0.22
N ILE A 82 18.23 2.10 0.97
CA ILE A 82 18.68 1.43 2.19
C ILE A 82 18.99 -0.03 1.89
N ARG A 83 20.26 -0.35 1.61
CA ARG A 83 20.72 -1.68 1.17
C ARG A 83 20.19 -2.85 2.01
N ARG A 84 20.03 -2.65 3.33
CA ARG A 84 19.48 -3.65 4.26
C ARG A 84 18.07 -4.11 3.86
N PHE A 85 17.24 -3.22 3.30
CA PHE A 85 15.86 -3.50 2.91
C PHE A 85 15.69 -3.84 1.42
N SER A 86 16.75 -3.79 0.61
CA SER A 86 16.67 -4.13 -0.82
C SER A 86 16.02 -5.50 -1.06
N LEU A 87 15.08 -5.54 -2.00
CA LEU A 87 14.27 -6.71 -2.31
C LEU A 87 15.04 -7.72 -3.17
N THR A 88 15.57 -8.76 -2.51
CA THR A 88 16.38 -9.80 -3.19
C THR A 88 15.64 -11.14 -3.32
N THR A 89 14.87 -11.52 -2.29
CA THR A 89 14.14 -12.79 -2.21
C THR A 89 12.69 -12.58 -1.83
N THR A 90 11.83 -13.55 -2.12
CA THR A 90 10.41 -13.50 -1.71
C THR A 90 10.27 -13.43 -0.20
N LYS A 91 11.04 -14.23 0.55
CA LYS A 91 11.08 -14.16 2.02
C LYS A 91 11.43 -12.74 2.50
N LYS A 92 12.39 -12.08 1.83
CA LYS A 92 12.77 -10.71 2.15
C LYS A 92 11.67 -9.70 1.80
N ALA A 93 11.04 -9.85 0.63
CA ALA A 93 9.91 -9.02 0.24
C ALA A 93 8.73 -9.14 1.20
N ILE A 94 8.44 -10.33 1.72
CA ILE A 94 7.38 -10.51 2.71
C ILE A 94 7.69 -9.70 3.98
N TRP A 95 8.84 -9.90 4.63
CA TRP A 95 9.09 -9.19 5.89
C TRP A 95 9.31 -7.69 5.71
N VAL A 96 9.98 -7.26 4.64
CA VAL A 96 10.12 -5.82 4.32
C VAL A 96 8.75 -5.22 4.01
N GLY A 97 7.90 -5.97 3.29
CA GLY A 97 6.51 -5.61 3.01
C GLY A 97 5.68 -5.45 4.27
N MET A 98 5.78 -6.37 5.23
CA MET A 98 5.09 -6.25 6.53
C MET A 98 5.50 -4.96 7.26
N LEU A 99 6.81 -4.69 7.36
CA LEU A 99 7.29 -3.45 7.99
C LEU A 99 6.85 -2.20 7.23
N GLY A 100 6.88 -2.22 5.90
CA GLY A 100 6.41 -1.13 5.06
C GLY A 100 4.92 -0.87 5.25
N GLY A 101 4.10 -1.92 5.32
CA GLY A 101 2.68 -1.83 5.60
C GLY A 101 2.39 -1.21 6.97
N ILE A 102 3.08 -1.66 8.02
CA ILE A 102 2.98 -1.06 9.36
C ILE A 102 3.38 0.41 9.34
N ALA A 103 4.49 0.75 8.69
CA ALA A 103 4.95 2.13 8.59
C ALA A 103 3.94 3.05 7.89
N ILE A 104 3.31 2.57 6.80
CA ILE A 104 2.27 3.32 6.10
C ILE A 104 1.01 3.45 6.96
N TRP A 105 0.62 2.40 7.69
CA TRP A 105 -0.50 2.46 8.61
C TRP A 105 -0.30 3.53 9.69
N ILE A 106 0.88 3.57 10.31
CA ILE A 106 1.23 4.58 11.32
C ILE A 106 1.31 5.98 10.71
N ALA A 107 1.97 6.13 9.56
CA ALA A 107 2.29 7.45 9.00
C ALA A 107 1.14 8.08 8.21
N VAL A 108 0.21 7.28 7.71
CA VAL A 108 -0.89 7.75 6.84
C VAL A 108 -2.24 7.48 7.48
N TYR A 109 -2.56 6.20 7.74
CA TYR A 109 -3.90 5.83 8.21
C TYR A 109 -4.22 6.42 9.59
N VAL A 110 -3.31 6.31 10.56
CA VAL A 110 -3.56 6.82 11.92
C VAL A 110 -3.82 8.34 11.92
N PRO A 111 -2.99 9.20 11.29
CA PRO A 111 -3.27 10.63 11.19
C PRO A 111 -4.55 10.97 10.44
N VAL A 112 -4.80 10.35 9.27
CA VAL A 112 -6.00 10.62 8.47
C VAL A 112 -7.26 10.27 9.26
N THR A 113 -7.23 9.14 9.96
CA THR A 113 -8.33 8.71 10.84
C THR A 113 -8.54 9.71 11.97
N GLY A 114 -7.50 10.07 12.71
CA GLY A 114 -7.61 10.98 13.86
C GLY A 114 -8.05 12.40 13.51
N ILE A 115 -7.90 12.83 12.25
CA ILE A 115 -8.32 14.16 11.79
C ILE A 115 -9.72 14.13 11.18
N LEU A 116 -10.05 13.10 10.40
CA LEU A 116 -11.22 13.12 9.51
C LEU A 116 -12.34 12.16 9.91
N VAL A 117 -12.07 11.16 10.75
CA VAL A 117 -13.02 10.10 11.08
C VAL A 117 -13.34 10.13 12.58
N PRO A 118 -14.62 10.19 12.98
CA PRO A 118 -14.99 10.18 14.39
C PRO A 118 -14.72 8.82 15.06
N GLU A 119 -14.50 8.85 16.37
CA GLU A 119 -14.03 7.72 17.17
C GLU A 119 -15.01 6.52 17.19
N ASP A 120 -16.29 6.76 16.90
CA ASP A 120 -17.35 5.76 16.86
C ASP A 120 -17.23 4.78 15.68
N LEU A 121 -16.52 5.16 14.62
CA LEU A 121 -16.21 4.31 13.46
C LEU A 121 -14.86 3.58 13.60
N THR A 122 -14.13 3.78 14.70
CA THR A 122 -12.72 3.37 14.85
C THR A 122 -12.47 2.57 16.12
N ASN A 123 -13.33 1.60 16.41
CA ASN A 123 -13.09 0.70 17.54
C ASN A 123 -11.83 -0.16 17.33
N THR A 124 -11.37 -0.84 18.39
CA THR A 124 -10.14 -1.67 18.36
C THR A 124 -10.16 -2.75 17.28
N THR A 125 -11.34 -3.33 16.98
CA THR A 125 -11.52 -4.31 15.90
C THR A 125 -11.28 -3.69 14.54
N PHE A 126 -11.84 -2.50 14.27
CA PHE A 126 -11.62 -1.77 13.02
C PHE A 126 -10.15 -1.37 12.86
N ALA A 127 -9.53 -0.87 13.93
CA ALA A 127 -8.10 -0.55 13.93
C ALA A 127 -7.24 -1.78 13.64
N GLY A 128 -7.52 -2.92 14.28
CA GLY A 128 -6.83 -4.19 14.03
C GLY A 128 -7.01 -4.69 12.59
N GLY A 129 -8.24 -4.65 12.06
CA GLY A 129 -8.53 -5.01 10.67
C GLY A 129 -7.79 -4.09 9.68
N SER A 130 -7.82 -2.78 9.91
CA SER A 130 -7.10 -1.81 9.08
C SER A 130 -5.59 -2.06 9.08
N LEU A 131 -4.98 -2.43 10.21
CA LEU A 131 -3.57 -2.78 10.30
C LEU A 131 -3.26 -4.00 9.44
N VAL A 132 -4.06 -5.06 9.54
CA VAL A 132 -3.89 -6.28 8.72
C VAL A 132 -3.98 -5.95 7.23
N LEU A 133 -4.94 -5.11 6.84
CA LEU A 133 -5.10 -4.66 5.46
C LEU A 133 -3.89 -3.88 4.95
N HIS A 134 -3.29 -3.02 5.77
CA HIS A 134 -2.07 -2.28 5.40
C HIS A 134 -0.83 -3.18 5.34
N VAL A 135 -0.72 -4.17 6.23
CA VAL A 135 0.30 -5.22 6.13
C VAL A 135 0.16 -5.98 4.81
N LEU A 136 -1.07 -6.37 4.44
CA LEU A 136 -1.36 -7.02 3.16
C LEU A 136 -0.94 -6.14 1.98
N TYR A 137 -1.31 -4.86 1.99
CA TYR A 137 -0.87 -3.90 0.99
C TYR A 137 0.65 -3.87 0.86
N GLY A 138 1.39 -3.79 1.97
CA GLY A 138 2.85 -3.71 1.97
C GLY A 138 3.49 -4.98 1.41
N VAL A 139 2.98 -6.15 1.78
CA VAL A 139 3.42 -7.46 1.26
C VAL A 139 3.17 -7.57 -0.23
N VAL A 140 1.95 -7.27 -0.70
CA VAL A 140 1.60 -7.30 -2.13
C VAL A 140 2.50 -6.34 -2.92
N THR A 141 2.65 -5.11 -2.45
CA THR A 141 3.50 -4.09 -3.07
C THR A 141 4.95 -4.57 -3.20
N ALA A 142 5.51 -5.19 -2.15
CA ALA A 142 6.88 -5.69 -2.18
C ALA A 142 7.05 -6.91 -3.11
N ILE A 143 6.10 -7.85 -3.12
CA ILE A 143 6.16 -9.05 -3.99
C ILE A 143 6.01 -8.69 -5.47
N VAL A 144 5.06 -7.82 -5.79
CA VAL A 144 4.84 -7.35 -7.17
C VAL A 144 6.06 -6.56 -7.64
N SER A 145 6.60 -5.67 -6.80
CA SER A 145 7.83 -4.94 -7.10
C SER A 145 9.01 -5.87 -7.35
N LEU A 146 9.24 -6.86 -6.48
CA LEU A 146 10.29 -7.85 -6.66
C LEU A 146 10.16 -8.56 -8.02
N SER A 147 8.94 -8.92 -8.41
CA SER A 147 8.67 -9.58 -9.69
C SER A 147 9.00 -8.69 -10.90
N ILE A 148 8.61 -7.42 -10.86
CA ILE A 148 8.93 -6.41 -11.89
C ILE A 148 10.45 -6.20 -11.98
N LEU A 149 11.10 -6.03 -10.83
CA LEU A 149 12.54 -5.78 -10.73
C LEU A 149 13.36 -6.96 -11.27
N ARG A 150 12.92 -8.20 -11.00
CA ARG A 150 13.52 -9.44 -11.54
C ARG A 150 13.40 -9.56 -13.04
N ARG A 151 12.23 -9.28 -13.61
CA ARG A 151 12.00 -9.36 -15.06
C ARG A 151 12.98 -8.47 -15.82
N THR A 152 13.20 -7.25 -15.33
CA THR A 152 14.12 -6.29 -15.94
C THR A 152 15.59 -6.76 -15.90
N VAL A 153 15.99 -7.56 -14.91
CA VAL A 153 17.37 -8.09 -14.83
C VAL A 153 17.57 -9.18 -15.87
N ARG A 154 16.62 -10.12 -16.00
CA ARG A 154 16.70 -11.21 -16.98
C ARG A 154 16.86 -10.68 -18.41
N THR A 155 16.13 -9.63 -18.78
CA THR A 155 16.22 -9.04 -20.12
C THR A 155 17.61 -8.50 -20.45
N LYS A 156 18.41 -8.06 -19.46
CA LYS A 156 19.77 -7.55 -19.70
C LYS A 156 20.82 -8.64 -19.87
N THR A 157 20.57 -9.84 -19.36
CA THR A 157 21.54 -10.96 -19.43
C THR A 157 21.38 -11.79 -20.70
N THR A 158 20.28 -11.61 -21.43
CA THR A 158 19.93 -12.35 -22.66
C THR A 158 20.10 -11.51 -23.93
N VAL A 159 20.94 -10.48 -23.92
CA VAL A 159 21.31 -9.69 -25.11
C VAL A 159 22.80 -9.82 -25.35
#